data_AF-A0A3M1FT45-F1
#
_entry.id   AF-A0A3M1FT45-F1
#
_cell.length_a   1.000
_cell.length_b   1.000
_cell.length_c   1.000
_cell.angle_alpha   90.00
_cell.angle_beta   90.00
_cell.angle_gamma   90.00
#
_symmetry.space_group_name_H-M   'P 1'
#
loop_
_entity.id
_entity.type
_entity.pdbx_description
1 polymer ?
#
loop_
_entity_poly.entity_id
_entity_poly.type
_entity_poly.pdbx_seq_one_letter_code
_entity_poly.pdbx_strand_id
1 'polypeptide(L)'
;PFDPDADVMVLGLQDGAVATSSIGGRTWMRNGQQQHHLIDPGTGRPSESDLHTVTVLASTAAEAEVAAKVALILGPEAGEDFLRRRGLTGIFHTRTGAQRVVGDTLKKMERDWVVGGSREWEIQYCSPFAE
;
A
#
# COMPACT_ATOMS: atom_id res chain seq x y z
N PRO A 1 -8.44 2.65 7.76
CA PRO A 1 -8.10 1.25 7.41
C PRO A 1 -8.49 0.20 8.47
N PHE A 2 -9.07 0.59 9.60
CA PHE A 2 -9.37 -0.35 10.70
C PHE A 2 -10.84 -0.75 10.79
N ASP A 3 -11.70 -0.13 9.98
CA ASP A 3 -13.09 -0.54 9.84
C ASP A 3 -13.13 -1.74 8.88
N PRO A 4 -13.55 -2.93 9.32
CA PRO A 4 -13.57 -4.13 8.49
C PRO A 4 -14.69 -4.10 7.43
N ASP A 5 -15.69 -3.24 7.59
CA ASP A 5 -16.85 -3.16 6.71
C ASP A 5 -16.73 -2.01 5.68
N ALA A 6 -15.66 -1.21 5.78
CA ALA A 6 -15.43 -0.07 4.91
C ALA A 6 -14.23 -0.28 3.98
N ASP A 7 -14.48 -0.17 2.67
CA ASP A 7 -13.42 -0.04 1.70
C ASP A 7 -12.71 1.31 1.89
N VAL A 8 -11.41 1.24 2.15
CA VAL A 8 -10.57 2.44 2.26
C VAL A 8 -10.39 3.10 0.89
N MET A 9 -10.29 2.28 -0.16
CA MET A 9 -10.15 2.72 -1.55
C MET A 9 -10.31 1.53 -2.49
N VAL A 10 -10.90 1.77 -3.66
CA VAL A 10 -10.98 0.82 -4.77
C VAL A 10 -10.07 1.31 -5.90
N LEU A 11 -9.22 0.42 -6.43
CA LEU A 11 -8.33 0.71 -7.56
C LEU A 11 -8.69 -0.16 -8.75
N GLY A 12 -8.96 0.47 -9.90
CA GLY A 12 -8.98 -0.20 -11.19
C GLY A 12 -7.55 -0.27 -11.74
N LEU A 13 -7.08 -1.48 -12.05
CA LEU A 13 -5.74 -1.69 -12.62
C LEU A 13 -5.88 -2.40 -13.96
N GLN A 14 -5.44 -1.72 -15.03
CA GLN A 14 -5.35 -2.32 -16.37
C GLN A 14 -4.02 -3.03 -16.57
N ASP A 15 -2.92 -2.35 -16.20
CA ASP A 15 -1.55 -2.83 -16.32
C ASP A 15 -0.75 -2.51 -15.05
N GLY A 16 0.27 -3.32 -14.77
CA GLY A 16 1.16 -3.16 -13.62
C GLY A 16 0.78 -4.04 -12.43
N ALA A 17 1.17 -3.63 -11.24
CA ALA A 17 0.89 -4.37 -10.01
C ALA A 17 0.72 -3.44 -8.80
N VAL A 18 0.04 -3.98 -7.78
CA VAL A 18 -0.15 -3.36 -6.48
C VAL A 18 0.30 -4.33 -5.39
N ALA A 19 0.97 -3.81 -4.36
CA ALA A 19 1.32 -4.59 -3.18
C ALA A 19 1.16 -3.75 -1.92
N THR A 20 0.80 -4.39 -0.81
CA THR A 20 0.59 -3.74 0.48
C THR A 20 1.44 -4.39 1.54
N SER A 21 2.27 -3.60 2.21
CA SER A 21 2.96 -4.00 3.44
C SER A 21 2.21 -3.45 4.66
N SER A 22 2.13 -4.23 5.73
CA SER A 22 1.46 -3.84 6.97
C SER A 22 2.18 -4.36 8.21
N ILE A 23 2.01 -3.66 9.33
CA ILE A 23 2.45 -4.15 10.65
C ILE A 23 1.35 -4.94 11.38
N GLY A 24 0.09 -4.85 10.95
CA GLY A 24 -1.05 -5.42 11.69
C GLY A 24 -1.20 -6.94 11.60
N GLY A 25 -0.69 -7.59 10.54
CA GLY A 25 -0.97 -9.01 10.29
C GLY A 25 -0.21 -9.98 11.20
N ARG A 26 1.14 -9.89 11.23
CA ARG A 26 2.01 -10.78 12.01
C ARG A 26 2.62 -10.01 13.18
N THR A 27 1.92 -10.03 14.31
CA THR A 27 2.31 -9.37 15.56
C THR A 27 2.44 -10.34 16.72
N TRP A 28 3.26 -9.99 17.72
CA TRP A 28 3.42 -10.77 18.96
C TRP A 28 3.83 -9.86 20.12
N MET A 29 3.78 -10.38 21.35
CA MET A 29 4.27 -9.66 22.54
C MET A 29 5.65 -10.15 22.94
N ARG A 30 6.55 -9.22 23.28
CA ARG A 30 7.86 -9.52 23.87
C ARG A 30 8.17 -8.48 24.95
N ASN A 31 8.45 -8.92 26.17
CA ASN A 31 8.78 -8.05 27.30
C ASN A 31 7.75 -6.92 27.54
N GLY A 32 6.45 -7.23 27.38
CA GLY A 32 5.37 -6.25 27.55
C GLY A 32 5.20 -5.26 26.39
N GLN A 33 5.99 -5.37 25.32
CA GLN A 33 5.87 -4.55 24.11
C GLN A 33 5.32 -5.35 22.94
N GLN A 34 4.46 -4.73 22.14
CA GLN A 34 4.02 -5.29 20.87
C GLN A 34 5.17 -5.26 19.86
N GLN A 35 5.29 -6.31 19.07
CA GLN A 35 6.29 -6.50 18.02
C GLN A 35 5.60 -6.87 16.71
N HIS A 36 6.29 -6.69 15.59
CA HIS A 36 5.82 -7.11 14.27
C HIS A 36 6.96 -7.58 13.38
N HIS A 37 6.61 -8.32 12.33
CA HIS A 37 7.58 -9.03 11.48
C HIS A 37 8.42 -8.15 10.53
N LEU A 38 8.06 -6.88 10.34
CA LEU A 38 8.84 -5.96 9.50
C LEU A 38 10.05 -5.46 10.29
N ILE A 39 11.23 -5.99 9.94
CA ILE A 39 12.50 -5.68 10.59
C ILE A 39 13.22 -4.58 9.82
N ASP A 40 13.64 -3.54 10.54
CA ASP A 40 14.58 -2.56 10.03
C ASP A 40 15.98 -3.18 10.00
N PRO A 41 16.61 -3.34 8.82
CA PRO A 41 17.94 -3.94 8.70
C PRO A 41 19.04 -3.11 9.36
N GLY A 42 18.84 -1.80 9.56
CA GLY A 42 19.82 -0.92 10.23
C GLY A 42 19.91 -1.19 11.73
N THR A 43 18.80 -1.60 12.35
CA THR A 43 18.73 -1.86 13.80
C THR A 43 18.62 -3.34 14.15
N GLY A 44 18.21 -4.19 13.21
CA GLY A 44 17.89 -5.59 13.46
C GLY A 44 16.63 -5.79 14.31
N ARG A 45 15.83 -4.73 14.51
CA ARG A 45 14.62 -4.72 15.33
C ARG A 45 13.38 -4.42 14.47
N PRO A 46 12.16 -4.69 14.94
CA PRO A 46 10.96 -4.23 14.26
C PRO A 46 11.02 -2.73 13.98
N SER A 47 10.65 -2.30 12.77
CA SER A 47 10.66 -0.88 12.38
C SER A 47 9.76 -0.03 13.29
N GLU A 48 10.24 1.13 13.73
CA GLU A 48 9.50 2.02 14.64
C GLU A 48 8.68 3.11 13.93
N SER A 49 8.40 2.92 12.63
CA SER A 49 7.61 3.83 11.79
C SER A 49 6.18 4.05 12.29
N ASP A 50 5.67 5.28 12.16
CA ASP A 50 4.29 5.68 12.45
C ASP A 50 3.27 5.18 11.41
N LEU A 51 3.74 4.50 10.36
CA LEU A 51 2.90 3.88 9.35
C LEU A 51 2.36 2.54 9.83
N HIS A 52 1.07 2.31 9.58
CA HIS A 52 0.43 1.02 9.78
C HIS A 52 0.45 0.18 8.50
N THR A 53 0.11 0.79 7.36
CA THR A 53 0.22 0.16 6.04
C THR A 53 0.82 1.11 5.02
N VAL A 54 1.49 0.53 4.03
CA VAL A 54 1.86 1.21 2.79
C VAL A 54 1.47 0.33 1.62
N THR A 55 0.70 0.89 0.70
CA THR A 55 0.33 0.26 -0.58
C THR A 55 1.09 0.97 -1.69
N VAL A 56 1.76 0.23 -2.58
CA VAL A 56 2.53 0.81 -3.70
C VAL A 56 2.02 0.24 -5.01
N LEU A 57 1.89 1.12 -6.01
CA LEU A 57 1.61 0.78 -7.39
C LEU A 57 2.92 0.87 -8.19
N ALA A 58 3.21 -0.16 -8.98
CA ALA A 58 4.43 -0.25 -9.78
C ALA A 58 4.21 -1.01 -11.10
N SER A 59 5.23 -1.03 -11.94
CA SER A 59 5.21 -1.76 -13.21
C SER A 59 5.17 -3.28 -13.04
N THR A 60 5.71 -3.79 -11.92
CA THR A 60 5.79 -5.22 -11.61
C THR A 60 5.46 -5.48 -10.15
N ALA A 61 4.96 -6.70 -9.87
CA ALA A 61 4.63 -7.10 -8.51
C ALA A 61 5.87 -7.10 -7.58
N ALA A 62 7.03 -7.52 -8.09
CA ALA A 62 8.27 -7.52 -7.33
C ALA A 62 8.69 -6.10 -6.92
N GLU A 63 8.56 -5.13 -7.82
CA GLU A 63 8.85 -3.73 -7.52
C GLU A 63 7.88 -3.16 -6.48
N ALA A 64 6.58 -3.41 -6.65
CA ALA A 64 5.56 -2.99 -5.69
C ALA A 64 5.80 -3.58 -4.30
N GLU A 65 6.06 -4.88 -4.20
CA GLU A 65 6.27 -5.60 -2.93
C GLU A 65 7.49 -5.06 -2.17
N VAL A 66 8.62 -4.88 -2.87
CA VAL A 66 9.84 -4.34 -2.28
C VAL A 66 9.64 -2.89 -1.87
N ALA A 67 9.06 -2.07 -2.74
CA ALA A 67 8.90 -0.65 -2.48
C ALA A 67 7.93 -0.37 -1.31
N ALA A 68 6.83 -1.11 -1.20
CA ALA A 68 5.88 -1.00 -0.09
C ALA A 68 6.56 -1.31 1.25
N LYS A 69 7.38 -2.37 1.29
CA LYS A 69 8.09 -2.77 2.50
C LYS A 69 9.15 -1.75 2.90
N VAL A 70 9.96 -1.30 1.95
CA VAL A 70 11.01 -0.29 2.18
C VAL A 70 10.40 1.02 2.66
N ALA A 71 9.36 1.52 1.98
CA ALA A 71 8.70 2.77 2.37
C ALA A 71 8.07 2.69 3.77
N LEU A 72 7.46 1.55 4.13
CA LEU A 72 6.91 1.36 5.48
C LEU A 72 8.02 1.41 6.54
N ILE A 73 9.13 0.69 6.33
CA ILE A 73 10.27 0.65 7.26
C ILE A 73 10.89 2.05 7.42
N LEU A 74 11.06 2.78 6.32
CA LEU A 74 11.66 4.12 6.32
C LEU A 74 10.78 5.18 7.02
N GLY A 75 9.47 4.96 7.10
CA GLY A 75 8.54 5.92 7.69
C GLY A 75 8.02 6.98 6.71
N PRO A 76 7.16 7.90 7.17
CA PRO A 76 6.35 8.75 6.30
C PRO A 76 7.20 9.63 5.36
N GLU A 77 8.18 10.35 5.90
CA GLU A 77 8.97 11.34 5.16
C GLU A 77 10.01 10.66 4.26
N ALA A 78 10.85 9.80 4.83
CA ALA A 78 11.90 9.12 4.08
C ALA A 78 11.33 8.08 3.08
N GLY A 79 10.20 7.45 3.42
CA GLY A 79 9.48 6.55 2.53
C GLY A 79 8.84 7.29 1.35
N GLU A 80 8.24 8.46 1.59
CA GLU A 80 7.73 9.32 0.53
C GLU A 80 8.84 9.73 -0.45
N ASP A 81 9.95 10.23 0.08
CA ASP A 81 11.12 10.61 -0.70
C ASP A 81 11.70 9.45 -1.52
N PHE A 82 11.74 8.25 -0.93
CA PHE A 82 12.16 7.04 -1.61
C PHE A 82 11.27 6.70 -2.81
N LEU A 83 9.95 6.78 -2.65
CA LEU A 83 9.02 6.50 -3.76
C LEU A 83 9.10 7.57 -4.85
N ARG A 84 9.19 8.85 -4.48
CA ARG A 84 9.33 9.97 -5.43
C ARG A 84 10.57 9.81 -6.30
N ARG A 85 11.72 9.46 -5.70
CA ARG A 85 12.97 9.21 -6.46
C ARG A 85 12.87 8.05 -7.44
N ARG A 86 11.97 7.09 -7.20
CA ARG A 86 11.72 5.95 -8.08
C ARG A 86 10.55 6.18 -9.07
N GLY A 87 9.90 7.34 -9.01
CA GLY A 87 8.71 7.62 -9.82
C GLY A 87 7.51 6.72 -9.49
N LEU A 88 7.48 6.16 -8.27
CA LEU A 88 6.42 5.26 -7.82
C LEU A 88 5.30 6.03 -7.12
N THR A 89 4.11 5.44 -7.14
CA THR A 89 2.97 5.94 -6.37
C THR A 89 2.70 5.06 -5.17
N GLY A 90 2.49 5.68 -4.01
CA GLY A 90 2.22 4.99 -2.76
C GLY A 90 1.11 5.63 -1.96
N ILE A 91 0.47 4.82 -1.12
CA ILE A 91 -0.63 5.21 -0.26
C ILE A 91 -0.29 4.75 1.14
N PHE A 92 -0.21 5.72 2.04
CA PHE A 92 0.34 5.58 3.37
C PHE A 92 -0.83 5.71 4.33
N HIS A 93 -1.02 4.73 5.20
CA HIS A 93 -1.91 4.85 6.34
C HIS A 93 -1.10 4.86 7.62
N THR A 94 -1.29 5.89 8.42
CA THR A 94 -0.69 5.99 9.75
C THR A 94 -1.44 5.09 10.74
N ARG A 95 -0.81 4.85 11.90
CA ARG A 95 -1.43 4.12 13.02
C ARG A 95 -2.67 4.81 13.60
N THR A 96 -2.82 6.12 13.41
CA THR A 96 -4.02 6.88 13.81
C THR A 96 -5.11 6.88 12.74
N GLY A 97 -4.86 6.25 11.60
CA GLY A 97 -5.82 6.12 10.50
C GLY A 97 -5.72 7.22 9.44
N ALA A 98 -4.90 8.26 9.63
CA ALA A 98 -4.67 9.28 8.62
C ALA A 98 -4.06 8.68 7.35
N GLN A 99 -4.56 9.10 6.19
CA GLN A 99 -4.12 8.65 4.88
C GLN A 99 -3.31 9.75 4.16
N ARG A 100 -2.27 9.34 3.43
CA ARG A 100 -1.52 10.20 2.51
C ARG A 100 -1.24 9.47 1.21
N VAL A 101 -1.42 10.17 0.09
CA VAL A 101 -1.08 9.68 -1.24
C VAL A 101 0.21 10.37 -1.71
N VAL A 102 1.15 9.59 -2.20
CA VAL A 102 2.48 10.02 -2.67
C VAL A 102 2.63 9.65 -4.13
N GLY A 103 3.22 10.54 -4.93
CA GLY A 103 3.42 10.35 -6.37
C GLY A 103 2.25 10.88 -7.21
N ASP A 104 2.43 10.90 -8.52
CA ASP A 104 1.48 11.50 -9.47
C ASP A 104 0.81 10.49 -10.40
N THR A 105 1.12 9.19 -10.30
CA THR A 105 0.56 8.18 -11.22
C THR A 105 -0.94 8.03 -11.04
N LEU A 106 -1.48 8.19 -9.82
CA LEU A 106 -2.93 8.18 -9.58
C LEU A 106 -3.65 9.34 -10.30
N LYS A 107 -3.04 10.53 -10.37
CA LYS A 107 -3.62 11.67 -11.12
C LYS A 107 -3.57 11.47 -12.63
N LYS A 108 -2.66 10.63 -13.14
CA LYS A 108 -2.63 10.24 -14.56
C LYS A 108 -3.71 9.20 -14.84
N MET A 109 -3.88 8.22 -13.96
CA MET A 109 -4.96 7.24 -14.03
C MET A 109 -6.33 7.93 -13.99
N GLU A 110 -6.59 8.89 -13.09
CA GLU A 110 -7.86 9.64 -13.07
C GLU A 110 -8.15 10.41 -14.37
N ARG A 111 -7.12 10.82 -15.14
CA ARG A 111 -7.29 11.59 -16.38
C ARG A 111 -7.58 10.72 -17.61
N ASP A 112 -7.08 9.50 -17.63
CA ASP A 112 -7.33 8.53 -18.71
C ASP A 112 -8.66 7.78 -18.51
N TRP A 113 -9.27 7.92 -17.33
CA TRP A 113 -10.61 7.43 -17.03
C TRP A 113 -11.63 8.57 -17.17
N VAL A 114 -12.31 8.65 -18.32
CA VAL A 114 -13.58 9.37 -18.37
C VAL A 114 -14.54 8.60 -17.47
N VAL A 115 -14.97 9.21 -16.36
CA VAL A 115 -16.15 8.77 -15.60
C VAL A 115 -17.35 8.90 -16.52
N GLY A 116 -17.58 7.88 -17.34
CA GLY A 116 -18.81 7.67 -18.07
C GLY A 116 -19.91 7.47 -17.03
N GLY A 117 -20.91 8.34 -17.09
CA GLY A 117 -22.04 8.31 -16.16
C GLY A 117 -22.81 6.99 -16.18
N SER A 118 -23.61 6.84 -15.12
CA SER A 118 -24.61 5.80 -14.81
C SER A 118 -24.09 4.44 -14.33
N ARG A 119 -24.14 4.30 -13.00
CA ARG A 119 -24.67 3.21 -12.13
C ARG A 119 -24.65 1.77 -12.68
N GLU A 120 -24.16 0.90 -11.80
CA GLU A 120 -23.99 -0.57 -11.87
C GLU A 120 -22.63 -1.03 -12.41
N TRP A 121 -21.71 -1.26 -11.46
CA TRP A 121 -20.53 -2.08 -11.70
C TRP A 121 -20.85 -3.49 -11.22
N GLU A 122 -21.18 -4.38 -12.16
CA GLU A 122 -21.13 -5.81 -11.92
C GLU A 122 -19.66 -6.22 -11.87
N ILE A 123 -19.21 -6.79 -10.75
CA ILE A 123 -17.88 -7.35 -10.62
C ILE A 123 -17.81 -8.56 -11.56
N GLN A 124 -17.24 -8.39 -12.75
CA GLN A 124 -16.90 -9.52 -13.60
C GLN A 124 -15.78 -10.32 -12.94
N TYR A 125 -16.17 -11.37 -12.23
CA TYR A 125 -15.26 -12.39 -11.71
C TYR A 125 -14.63 -13.13 -12.89
N CYS A 126 -13.40 -12.77 -13.25
CA CYS A 126 -12.62 -13.57 -14.19
C CYS A 126 -12.03 -14.76 -13.39
N SER A 127 -12.75 -15.89 -13.34
CA SER A 127 -12.22 -17.13 -12.77
C SER A 127 -11.06 -17.63 -13.64
N PRO A 128 -9.87 -17.94 -13.09
CA PRO A 128 -8.77 -18.53 -13.85
C PRO A 128 -8.93 -20.05 -14.06
N PHE A 129 -10.08 -20.64 -13.70
CA PHE A 129 -10.38 -22.05 -13.94
C PHE A 129 -11.69 -22.18 -14.70
N ALA A 130 -11.59 -22.14 -16.03
CA ALA A 130 -12.59 -22.68 -16.94
C ALA A 130 -11.81 -23.43 -18.04
N GLU A 131 -11.64 -24.74 -17.83
CA GLU A 131 -11.48 -25.72 -18.90
C GLU A 131 -12.81 -26.47 -19.07
#